data_AF-A0AAN0XTW9-F1
#
_entry.id   AF-A0AAN0XTW9-F1
#
_cell.length_a   1.000
_cell.length_b   1.000
_cell.length_c   1.000
_cell.angle_alpha   90.00
_cell.angle_beta   90.00
_cell.angle_gamma   90.00
#
_symmetry.space_group_name_H-M   'P 1'
#
loop_
_entity.id
_entity.type
_entity.pdbx_description
1 polymer ?
#
loop_
_entity_poly.entity_id
_entity_poly.type
_entity_poly.pdbx_seq_one_letter_code
_entity_poly.pdbx_strand_id
1 'polypeptide(L)'
;MIPAVSTALRWEHDLIATHQWWRLITGNFTHTNAYHLLMNLAGLWIISYLFHARWKKLSIYIALISTFIGIGLLFTQTQIYYGLSGVLHGLFALYAYQEVTRGKRSSWFLLAGLGLKLLAENSGLVTLSTAELINARVSTESHLIGSLSGLAVALLARKLLKQ
;
A
#
# COMPACT_ATOMS: atom_id res chain seq x y z
N MET A 1 -2.36 -18.81 -4.27
CA MET A 1 -0.89 -18.71 -4.46
C MET A 1 -0.28 -20.05 -4.11
N ILE A 2 0.80 -20.48 -4.77
CA ILE A 2 1.51 -21.70 -4.38
C ILE A 2 2.02 -21.51 -2.94
N PRO A 3 1.63 -22.35 -1.97
CA PRO A 3 1.96 -22.12 -0.55
C PRO A 3 3.44 -21.88 -0.29
N ALA A 4 4.31 -22.65 -0.94
CA ALA A 4 5.76 -22.52 -0.83
C ALA A 4 6.27 -21.12 -1.24
N VAL A 5 5.74 -20.56 -2.32
CA VAL A 5 6.11 -19.22 -2.80
C VAL A 5 5.64 -18.15 -1.82
N SER A 6 4.42 -18.29 -1.29
CA SER A 6 3.91 -17.36 -0.28
C SER A 6 4.78 -17.36 0.98
N THR A 7 5.14 -18.54 1.50
CA THR A 7 6.01 -18.66 2.68
C THR A 7 7.41 -18.09 2.44
N ALA A 8 7.98 -18.27 1.25
CA ALA A 8 9.30 -17.74 0.92
C ALA A 8 9.35 -16.20 0.78
N LEU A 9 8.23 -15.58 0.38
CA LEU A 9 8.19 -14.17 -0.01
C LEU A 9 7.42 -13.26 0.96
N ARG A 10 6.53 -13.81 1.79
CA ARG A 10 5.67 -13.01 2.68
C ARG A 10 6.50 -12.18 3.64
N TRP A 11 5.96 -11.05 4.05
CA TRP A 11 6.59 -10.26 5.09
C TRP A 11 6.39 -11.00 6.42
N GLU A 12 7.49 -11.26 7.13
CA GLU A 12 7.48 -11.99 8.39
C GLU A 12 8.59 -11.44 9.27
N HIS A 13 8.20 -10.92 10.43
CA HIS A 13 9.05 -10.11 11.30
C HIS A 13 10.34 -10.84 11.70
N ASP A 14 10.22 -12.06 12.23
CA ASP A 14 11.35 -12.84 12.74
C ASP A 14 12.29 -13.30 11.62
N LEU A 15 11.78 -13.54 10.41
CA LEU A 15 12.60 -13.92 9.27
C LEU A 15 13.37 -12.73 8.69
N ILE A 16 12.81 -11.53 8.77
CA ILE A 16 13.53 -10.30 8.37
C ILE A 16 14.72 -10.08 9.31
N ALA A 17 14.55 -10.32 10.61
CA ALA A 17 15.64 -10.24 11.60
C ALA A 17 16.78 -11.24 11.33
N THR A 18 16.51 -12.33 10.58
CA THR A 18 17.50 -13.33 10.17
C THR A 18 18.05 -13.10 8.75
N HIS A 19 18.16 -11.84 8.33
CA HIS A 19 18.74 -11.39 7.04
C HIS A 19 17.90 -11.66 5.79
N GLN A 20 16.61 -12.01 5.93
CA GLN A 20 15.72 -12.21 4.77
C GLN A 20 15.11 -10.89 4.29
N TRP A 21 15.95 -9.90 4.00
CA TRP A 21 15.53 -8.51 3.74
C TRP A 21 14.67 -8.32 2.49
N TRP A 22 14.71 -9.26 1.54
CA TRP A 22 13.82 -9.23 0.37
C TRP A 22 12.34 -9.18 0.79
N ARG A 23 12.00 -9.77 1.94
CA ARG A 23 10.64 -9.79 2.52
C ARG A 23 10.08 -8.40 2.80
N LEU A 24 10.92 -7.38 3.00
CA LEU A 24 10.51 -5.98 3.12
C LEU A 24 9.75 -5.51 1.87
N ILE A 25 10.16 -5.97 0.68
CA ILE A 25 9.53 -5.60 -0.59
C ILE A 25 8.57 -6.70 -1.02
N THR A 26 9.03 -7.95 -1.09
CA THR A 26 8.29 -9.06 -1.68
C THR A 26 6.99 -9.39 -0.93
N GLY A 27 6.93 -9.09 0.37
CA GLY A 27 5.73 -9.34 1.17
C GLY A 27 4.48 -8.62 0.67
N ASN A 28 4.66 -7.42 0.09
CA ASN A 28 3.58 -6.64 -0.53
C ASN A 28 2.96 -7.31 -1.76
N PHE A 29 3.59 -8.35 -2.31
CA PHE A 29 3.11 -9.08 -3.48
C PHE A 29 2.57 -10.47 -3.14
N THR A 30 2.66 -10.87 -1.87
CA THR A 30 2.09 -12.13 -1.40
C THR A 30 0.61 -12.00 -1.09
N HIS A 31 -0.18 -13.03 -1.36
CA HIS A 31 -1.62 -13.02 -1.17
C HIS A 31 -2.06 -14.39 -0.65
N THR A 32 -2.95 -14.36 0.34
CA THR A 32 -3.50 -15.54 1.02
C THR A 32 -4.38 -16.39 0.11
N ASN A 33 -5.25 -15.77 -0.70
CA ASN A 33 -6.14 -16.47 -1.61
C ASN A 33 -6.37 -15.68 -2.92
N ALA A 34 -7.16 -16.26 -3.84
CA ALA A 34 -7.45 -15.64 -5.14
C ALA A 34 -8.29 -14.36 -5.01
N TYR A 35 -9.26 -14.31 -4.10
CA TYR A 35 -10.06 -13.11 -3.85
C TYR A 35 -9.19 -11.92 -3.44
N HIS A 36 -8.27 -12.14 -2.51
CA HIS A 36 -7.31 -11.11 -2.08
C HIS A 36 -6.48 -10.58 -3.26
N LEU A 37 -5.95 -11.47 -4.10
CA LEU A 37 -5.19 -11.08 -5.29
C LEU A 37 -6.05 -10.29 -6.28
N LEU A 38 -7.23 -10.80 -6.63
CA LEU A 38 -8.13 -10.18 -7.61
C LEU A 38 -8.59 -8.79 -7.14
N MET A 39 -8.93 -8.63 -5.87
CA MET A 39 -9.30 -7.34 -5.30
C MET A 39 -8.16 -6.32 -5.40
N ASN A 40 -6.94 -6.74 -5.09
CA ASN A 40 -5.77 -5.86 -5.18
C ASN A 40 -5.41 -5.52 -6.63
N LEU A 41 -5.54 -6.46 -7.57
CA LEU A 41 -5.34 -6.19 -9.00
C LEU A 41 -6.42 -5.26 -9.56
N ALA A 42 -7.68 -5.44 -9.15
CA ALA A 42 -8.77 -4.54 -9.51
C ALA A 42 -8.52 -3.12 -8.96
N GLY A 43 -8.09 -3.00 -7.70
CA GLY A 43 -7.71 -1.72 -7.11
C GLY A 43 -6.54 -1.06 -7.84
N LEU A 44 -5.51 -1.82 -8.19
CA LEU A 44 -4.38 -1.32 -8.98
C LEU A 44 -4.83 -0.81 -10.35
N TRP A 45 -5.70 -1.55 -11.03
CA TRP A 45 -6.26 -1.17 -12.32
C TRP A 45 -7.09 0.11 -12.22
N ILE A 46 -7.99 0.22 -11.24
CA ILE A 46 -8.81 1.42 -11.00
C ILE A 46 -7.93 2.64 -10.74
N ILE A 47 -6.94 2.53 -9.85
CA ILE A 47 -6.01 3.63 -9.54
C ILE A 47 -5.23 4.04 -10.79
N SER A 48 -4.71 3.06 -11.53
CA SER A 48 -3.92 3.31 -12.72
C SER A 48 -4.75 4.00 -13.82
N TYR A 49 -6.01 3.59 -13.97
CA TYR A 49 -6.96 4.19 -14.89
C TYR A 49 -7.35 5.61 -14.45
N LEU A 50 -7.80 5.78 -13.21
CA LEU A 50 -8.29 7.05 -12.65
C LEU A 50 -7.24 8.17 -12.75
N PHE A 51 -5.97 7.85 -12.51
CA PHE A 51 -4.88 8.82 -12.49
C PHE A 51 -4.00 8.80 -13.74
N HIS A 52 -4.39 8.06 -14.78
CA HIS A 52 -3.62 7.90 -16.02
C HIS A 52 -2.14 7.54 -15.76
N ALA A 53 -1.92 6.56 -14.89
CA ALA A 53 -0.60 6.17 -14.42
C ALA A 53 0.29 5.70 -15.58
N ARG A 54 1.52 6.23 -15.64
CA ARG A 54 2.53 5.78 -16.61
C ARG A 54 3.31 4.61 -16.03
N TRP A 55 3.31 3.47 -16.73
CA TRP A 55 3.93 2.22 -16.31
C TRP A 55 5.33 2.36 -15.69
N LYS A 56 6.25 3.10 -16.34
CA LYS A 56 7.61 3.30 -15.81
C LYS A 56 7.63 3.98 -14.42
N LYS A 57 6.78 5.00 -14.22
CA LYS A 57 6.68 5.70 -12.92
C LYS A 57 5.95 4.86 -11.89
N LEU A 58 4.89 4.15 -12.32
CA LEU A 58 4.10 3.28 -11.48
C LEU A 58 4.97 2.19 -10.82
N SER A 59 5.83 1.51 -11.58
CA SER A 59 6.73 0.50 -11.03
C SER A 59 7.70 1.06 -9.99
N ILE A 60 8.23 2.27 -10.21
CA ILE A 60 9.11 2.94 -9.24
C ILE A 60 8.34 3.29 -7.96
N TYR A 61 7.13 3.84 -8.08
CA TYR A 61 6.30 4.19 -6.92
C TYR A 61 5.90 2.95 -6.13
N ILE A 62 5.52 1.87 -6.80
CA ILE A 62 5.25 0.58 -6.16
C ILE A 62 6.48 0.12 -5.36
N ALA A 63 7.66 0.09 -5.97
CA ALA A 63 8.87 -0.37 -5.29
C ALA A 63 9.24 0.50 -4.06
N LEU A 64 9.17 1.82 -4.19
CA LEU A 64 9.45 2.76 -3.09
C LEU A 64 8.43 2.61 -1.95
N ILE A 65 7.14 2.61 -2.26
CA ILE A 65 6.08 2.50 -1.26
C ILE A 65 6.14 1.12 -0.58
N SER A 66 6.34 0.03 -1.34
CA SER A 66 6.55 -1.31 -0.76
C SER A 66 7.72 -1.35 0.21
N THR A 67 8.83 -0.69 -0.12
CA THR A 67 10.01 -0.61 0.76
C THR A 67 9.67 0.13 2.05
N PHE A 68 9.01 1.28 1.97
CA PHE A 68 8.61 2.05 3.16
C PHE A 68 7.57 1.32 4.02
N ILE A 69 6.63 0.60 3.41
CA ILE A 69 5.70 -0.27 4.14
C ILE A 69 6.47 -1.37 4.85
N GLY A 70 7.36 -2.08 4.14
CA GLY A 70 8.14 -3.16 4.69
C GLY A 70 8.98 -2.74 5.91
N ILE A 71 9.63 -1.57 5.82
CA ILE A 71 10.38 -1.00 6.95
C ILE A 71 9.43 -0.51 8.05
N GLY A 72 8.37 0.22 7.70
CA GLY A 72 7.44 0.80 8.68
C GLY A 72 6.76 -0.27 9.53
N LEU A 73 6.41 -1.42 8.96
CA LEU A 73 5.81 -2.53 9.68
C LEU A 73 6.72 -3.13 10.76
N LEU A 74 8.05 -2.98 10.66
CA LEU A 74 8.99 -3.40 11.73
C LEU A 74 8.78 -2.61 13.03
N PHE A 75 8.16 -1.43 12.96
CA PHE A 75 7.86 -0.59 14.12
C PHE A 75 6.41 -0.77 14.61
N THR A 76 5.77 -1.88 14.23
CA THR A 76 4.39 -2.21 14.61
C THR A 76 4.34 -3.59 15.27
N GLN A 77 3.18 -3.99 15.79
CA GLN A 77 2.95 -5.34 16.34
C GLN A 77 2.70 -6.41 15.25
N THR A 78 2.92 -6.08 13.97
CA THR A 78 2.68 -6.98 12.85
C THR A 78 3.72 -8.10 12.84
N GLN A 79 3.25 -9.35 12.89
CA GLN A 79 4.12 -10.53 12.80
C GLN A 79 4.22 -11.07 11.38
N ILE A 80 3.09 -11.13 10.67
CA ILE A 80 2.99 -11.59 9.29
C ILE A 80 2.14 -10.60 8.50
N TYR A 81 2.58 -10.26 7.29
CA TYR A 81 1.86 -9.36 6.39
C TYR A 81 1.79 -9.91 4.96
N TYR A 82 0.61 -9.67 4.35
CA TYR A 82 0.27 -10.03 2.99
C TYR A 82 -0.45 -8.85 2.31
N GLY A 83 -0.33 -8.79 0.99
CA GLY A 83 -1.20 -8.01 0.13
C GLY A 83 -0.58 -6.73 -0.39
N LEU A 84 -1.08 -6.28 -1.54
CA LEU A 84 -0.68 -5.04 -2.19
C LEU A 84 -1.46 -3.83 -1.65
N SER A 85 -2.48 -4.04 -0.82
CA SER A 85 -3.44 -3.00 -0.43
C SER A 85 -2.77 -1.76 0.17
N GLY A 86 -1.75 -1.91 1.03
CA GLY A 86 -0.97 -0.78 1.56
C GLY A 86 -0.33 0.05 0.44
N VAL A 87 0.24 -0.60 -0.57
CA VAL A 87 0.82 0.06 -1.75
C VAL A 87 -0.27 0.80 -2.53
N LEU A 88 -1.46 0.22 -2.69
CA LEU A 88 -2.59 0.87 -3.37
C LEU A 88 -3.00 2.16 -2.67
N HIS A 89 -3.07 2.17 -1.35
CA HIS A 89 -3.37 3.38 -0.58
C HIS A 89 -2.29 4.44 -0.77
N GLY A 90 -1.02 4.03 -0.78
CA GLY A 90 0.10 4.93 -1.09
C GLY A 90 0.03 5.50 -2.50
N LEU A 91 -0.25 4.69 -3.52
CA LEU A 91 -0.40 5.16 -4.90
C LEU A 91 -1.57 6.15 -5.01
N PHE A 92 -2.69 5.85 -4.37
CA PHE A 92 -3.85 6.74 -4.36
C PHE A 92 -3.51 8.09 -3.73
N ALA A 93 -2.87 8.10 -2.56
CA ALA A 93 -2.43 9.32 -1.89
C ALA A 93 -1.42 10.11 -2.73
N LEU A 94 -0.44 9.42 -3.30
CA LEU A 94 0.60 9.99 -4.16
C LEU A 94 -0.02 10.70 -5.38
N TYR A 95 -0.87 10.01 -6.14
CA TYR A 95 -1.44 10.56 -7.36
C TYR A 95 -2.47 11.65 -7.07
N ALA A 96 -3.34 11.48 -6.07
CA ALA A 96 -4.29 12.51 -5.68
C ALA A 96 -3.56 13.80 -5.25
N TYR A 97 -2.46 13.68 -4.49
CA TYR A 97 -1.65 14.83 -4.13
C TYR A 97 -0.96 15.47 -5.35
N GLN A 98 -0.43 14.67 -6.29
CA GLN A 98 0.14 15.21 -7.53
C GLN A 98 -0.91 16.00 -8.35
N GLU A 99 -2.15 15.51 -8.45
CA GLU A 99 -3.24 16.23 -9.12
C GLU A 99 -3.56 17.56 -8.42
N VAL A 100 -3.61 17.58 -7.09
CA VAL A 100 -3.77 18.82 -6.30
C VAL A 100 -2.68 19.82 -6.65
N THR A 101 -1.41 19.38 -6.69
CA THR A 101 -0.28 20.28 -7.00
C THR A 101 -0.29 20.79 -8.44
N ARG A 102 -0.97 20.09 -9.36
CA ARG A 102 -1.18 20.50 -10.75
C ARG A 102 -2.45 21.35 -10.94
N GLY A 103 -3.11 21.75 -9.85
CA GLY A 103 -4.25 22.66 -9.88
C GLY A 103 -5.63 21.99 -9.88
N LYS A 104 -5.72 20.65 -9.94
CA LYS A 104 -7.01 19.93 -9.87
C LYS A 104 -7.49 19.85 -8.41
N ARG A 105 -8.10 20.94 -7.94
CA ARG A 105 -8.53 21.09 -6.53
C ARG A 105 -9.53 20.05 -6.06
N SER A 106 -10.32 19.47 -6.96
CA SER A 106 -11.27 18.39 -6.60
C SER A 106 -10.59 17.15 -6.02
N SER A 107 -9.31 16.93 -6.31
CA SER A 107 -8.55 15.80 -5.74
C SER A 107 -8.28 15.94 -4.23
N TRP A 108 -8.56 17.10 -3.63
CA TRP A 108 -8.64 17.23 -2.17
C TRP A 108 -9.75 16.39 -1.56
N PHE A 109 -10.88 16.20 -2.24
CA PHE A 109 -11.95 15.32 -1.76
C PHE A 109 -11.50 13.86 -1.73
N LEU A 110 -10.66 13.44 -2.68
CA LEU A 110 -10.06 12.10 -2.69
C LEU A 110 -9.15 11.90 -1.48
N LEU A 111 -8.27 12.87 -1.20
CA LEU A 111 -7.39 12.82 -0.03
C LEU A 111 -8.17 12.86 1.29
N ALA A 112 -9.22 13.69 1.38
CA ALA A 112 -10.10 13.75 2.54
C ALA A 112 -10.83 12.43 2.76
N GLY A 113 -11.39 11.83 1.70
CA GLY A 113 -12.04 10.52 1.77
C GLY A 113 -11.07 9.41 2.20
N LEU A 114 -9.84 9.41 1.68
CA LEU A 114 -8.79 8.50 2.13
C LEU A 114 -8.48 8.71 3.62
N GLY A 115 -8.34 9.96 4.07
CA GLY A 115 -8.08 10.28 5.48
C GLY A 115 -9.19 9.78 6.40
N LEU A 116 -10.46 10.05 6.06
CA LEU A 116 -11.62 9.57 6.81
C LEU A 116 -11.66 8.04 6.87
N LYS A 117 -11.41 7.36 5.75
CA LYS A 117 -11.30 5.90 5.69
C LYS A 117 -10.24 5.38 6.67
N LEU A 118 -9.03 5.94 6.62
CA LEU A 118 -7.93 5.48 7.48
C LEU A 118 -8.21 5.74 8.96
N LEU A 119 -8.82 6.87 9.30
CA LEU A 119 -9.24 7.16 10.68
C LEU A 119 -10.28 6.14 11.16
N ALA A 120 -11.27 5.83 10.33
CA ALA A 120 -12.27 4.83 10.65
C ALA A 120 -11.66 3.44 10.86
N GLU A 121 -10.76 3.00 9.97
CA GLU A 121 -10.06 1.71 10.08
C GLU A 121 -9.17 1.62 11.32
N ASN A 122 -8.48 2.71 11.68
CA ASN A 122 -7.56 2.72 12.83
C ASN A 122 -8.26 3.06 14.17
N SER A 123 -9.55 3.41 14.15
CA SER A 123 -10.32 3.66 15.37
C SER A 123 -10.64 2.39 16.17
N GLY A 124 -10.57 1.21 15.54
CA GLY A 124 -11.02 -0.05 16.11
C GLY A 124 -12.55 -0.21 16.19
N LEU A 125 -13.32 0.79 15.75
CA LEU A 125 -14.79 0.79 15.82
C LEU A 125 -15.45 0.16 14.60
N VAL A 126 -14.72 0.01 13.48
CA VAL A 126 -15.24 -0.52 12.23
C VAL A 126 -14.82 -1.97 12.05
N THR A 127 -15.81 -2.84 11.83
CA THR A 127 -15.55 -4.24 11.46
C THR A 127 -15.15 -4.32 9.99
N LEU A 128 -14.03 -4.97 9.71
CA LEU A 128 -13.52 -5.13 8.35
C LEU A 128 -13.95 -6.50 7.81
N SER A 129 -15.12 -6.54 7.16
CA SER A 129 -15.69 -7.75 6.54
C SER A 129 -14.74 -8.40 5.51
N THR A 130 -13.82 -7.63 4.94
CA THR A 130 -12.78 -8.14 4.03
C THR A 130 -11.89 -9.21 4.67
N ALA A 131 -11.70 -9.20 6.00
CA ALA A 131 -10.80 -10.13 6.69
C ALA A 131 -11.20 -11.61 6.49
N GLU A 132 -12.50 -11.90 6.55
CA GLU A 132 -13.05 -13.24 6.30
C GLU A 132 -12.82 -13.66 4.85
N LEU A 133 -13.14 -12.77 3.90
CA LEU A 133 -13.01 -13.04 2.48
C LEU A 133 -11.56 -13.33 2.07
N ILE A 134 -10.58 -12.65 2.68
CA ILE A 134 -9.16 -12.83 2.38
C ILE A 134 -8.47 -13.88 3.26
N ASN A 135 -9.15 -14.52 4.21
CA ASN A 135 -8.55 -15.44 5.19
C ASN A 135 -7.30 -14.84 5.89
N ALA A 136 -7.33 -13.55 6.21
CA ALA A 136 -6.23 -12.86 6.88
C ALA A 136 -6.72 -11.62 7.60
N ARG A 137 -6.01 -11.25 8.66
CA ARG A 137 -6.15 -9.92 9.27
C ARG A 137 -5.85 -8.85 8.22
N VAL A 138 -6.74 -7.88 8.08
CA VAL A 138 -6.46 -6.66 7.30
C VAL A 138 -5.44 -5.83 8.07
N SER A 139 -4.26 -5.59 7.48
CA SER A 139 -3.23 -4.75 8.09
C SER A 139 -3.55 -3.28 7.85
N THR A 140 -4.30 -2.68 8.78
CA THR A 140 -4.62 -1.24 8.77
C THR A 140 -3.37 -0.39 8.92
N GLU A 141 -2.34 -0.89 9.60
CA GLU A 141 -1.04 -0.25 9.71
C GLU A 141 -0.39 -0.08 8.33
N SER A 142 -0.45 -1.11 7.48
CA SER A 142 0.09 -1.03 6.12
C SER A 142 -0.65 0.01 5.26
N HIS A 143 -1.95 0.21 5.47
CA HIS A 143 -2.73 1.22 4.76
C HIS A 143 -2.30 2.64 5.16
N LEU A 144 -2.11 2.87 6.47
CA LEU A 144 -1.65 4.15 7.00
C LEU A 144 -0.22 4.44 6.55
N ILE A 145 0.71 3.51 6.78
CA ILE A 145 2.13 3.64 6.38
C ILE A 145 2.23 3.85 4.88
N GLY A 146 1.51 3.06 4.08
CA GLY A 146 1.47 3.20 2.62
C GLY A 146 1.00 4.58 2.18
N SER A 147 -0.10 5.09 2.75
CA SER A 147 -0.64 6.42 2.45
C SER A 147 0.36 7.54 2.77
N LEU A 148 0.98 7.49 3.95
CA LEU A 148 1.98 8.47 4.37
C LEU A 148 3.22 8.41 3.47
N SER A 149 3.65 7.21 3.10
CA SER A 149 4.77 6.99 2.19
C SER A 149 4.47 7.55 0.80
N GLY A 150 3.26 7.35 0.28
CA GLY A 150 2.82 7.92 -0.99
C GLY A 150 2.87 9.45 -1.01
N LEU A 151 2.38 10.09 0.06
CA LEU A 151 2.46 11.55 0.22
C LEU A 151 3.92 12.03 0.30
N ALA A 152 4.76 11.35 1.08
CA ALA A 152 6.18 11.67 1.20
C ALA A 152 6.89 11.57 -0.16
N VAL A 153 6.67 10.49 -0.92
CA VAL A 153 7.20 10.32 -2.27
C VAL A 153 6.71 11.42 -3.21
N ALA A 154 5.43 11.81 -3.14
CA ALA A 154 4.89 12.88 -3.97
C ALA A 154 5.56 14.23 -3.67
N LEU A 155 5.76 14.56 -2.39
CA LEU A 155 6.44 15.77 -1.94
C LEU A 155 7.90 15.82 -2.43
N LEU A 156 8.63 14.70 -2.31
CA LEU A 156 10.02 14.59 -2.76
C LEU A 156 10.14 14.66 -4.28
N ALA A 157 9.28 13.96 -5.01
CA ALA A 157 9.26 13.98 -6.47
C ALA A 157 9.03 15.38 -7.03
N ARG A 158 8.17 16.18 -6.38
CA ARG A 158 7.95 17.59 -6.74
C ARG A 158 9.23 18.42 -6.57
N LYS A 159 9.91 18.30 -5.43
CA LYS A 159 11.15 19.05 -5.17
C LYS A 159 12.25 18.72 -6.18
N LEU A 160 12.39 17.45 -6.55
CA LEU A 160 13.44 16.97 -7.46
C LEU A 160 13.15 17.30 -8.92
N LEU A 161 11.88 17.28 -9.34
CA LEU A 161 11.51 17.44 -10.74
C LEU A 161 11.19 18.88 -11.17
N LYS A 162 11.32 19.88 -10.27
CA LYS A 162 10.97 21.29 -10.52
C LYS A 162 9.73 21.43 -11.42
N GLN A 163 8.65 20.74 -11.05
CA GLN A 163 7.32 20.97 -11.64
C GLN A 163 6.61 22.09 -10.90
#